data_AF-A0A2V3JDE9-F1
#
_entry.id   AF-A0A2V3JDE9-F1
#
_cell.length_a   1.000
_cell.length_b   1.000
_cell.length_c   1.000
_cell.angle_alpha   90.00
_cell.angle_beta   90.00
_cell.angle_gamma   90.00
#
_symmetry.space_group_name_H-M   'P 1'
#
loop_
_entity.id
_entity.type
_entity.pdbx_description
1 polymer ?
#
loop_
_entity_poly.entity_id
_entity_poly.type
_entity_poly.pdbx_seq_one_letter_code
_entity_poly.pdbx_strand_id
1 'polypeptide(L)'
;MVMREYLLGNAAIARGILEAGARVVASYPGTPASEVVEILAPLAKKYDLHVEWSVNEKAALEVAIGSSWTGMRAAAVMKHVGLNVAADPFMTLAYTGVRGGLVVIVSDDPFCYSSQNEQDSRRYAQFACIPCLDPADPQEARDMTIYAFELSEELELPVLLRSTTRVSHARADVEVGQPKETRATPQFLKNPARWVALPAHARPRHSVLLEKQDAIKSALEKSPWNQLVLQGRSELGVIASGISSLYAEEAIKQLEAEADISFLRIGTFPPPEGLCSEFIRHVSKVMVIEELEPVLEEYVERVARVHNPDIEILGKRSGHIPREGELDPYIVRNAIADMASLPLVEPPSQSLREAAAILPPRPPALCPGCGHRAAYYAMREAFGTDAIFPSDIGCYTLAVDMGTIDTCLCMGSSITIGCGIRFSGEERDICCSIGDSTFLHTGLPGLLNAVYNKAKITVAILDNSTTAMTGHQPHPGTGVTASGDKTKSVSFEALARALGADFVETVDPYNVKATIETFKRARDYQGLSVVIVKRACVINERRAGIMRKPFMVNENCTGCRECVEFGCPAIEFDGDSARINSLCTGCGVCAQICPNDAIEMVK
;
A
#
# COMPACT_ATOMS: atom_id res chain seq x y z
N MET A 1 31.92 -13.27 11.75
CA MET A 1 31.38 -12.31 12.72
C MET A 1 29.93 -12.06 12.34
N VAL A 2 29.00 -12.30 13.26
CA VAL A 2 27.61 -11.84 13.11
C VAL A 2 27.64 -10.32 13.33
N MET A 3 27.13 -9.57 12.38
CA MET A 3 27.05 -8.10 12.45
C MET A 3 25.63 -7.72 12.86
N ARG A 4 25.47 -6.71 13.71
CA ARG A 4 24.15 -6.17 14.08
C ARG A 4 23.97 -4.79 13.48
N GLU A 5 22.81 -4.56 12.88
CA GLU A 5 22.41 -3.28 12.30
C GLU A 5 21.04 -2.86 12.87
N TYR A 6 20.86 -1.58 13.18
CA TYR A 6 19.56 -1.05 13.61
C TYR A 6 18.69 -0.75 12.39
N LEU A 7 17.76 -1.65 12.06
CA LEU A 7 17.04 -1.67 10.79
C LEU A 7 15.53 -1.46 10.97
N LEU A 8 14.93 -0.76 10.00
CA LEU A 8 13.48 -0.79 9.75
C LEU A 8 13.07 -2.19 9.26
N GLY A 9 11.85 -2.65 9.53
CA GLY A 9 11.37 -3.95 9.00
C GLY A 9 11.51 -4.09 7.49
N ASN A 10 11.11 -3.08 6.72
CA ASN A 10 11.34 -3.06 5.26
C ASN A 10 12.83 -3.10 4.88
N ALA A 11 13.71 -2.51 5.70
CA ALA A 11 15.16 -2.61 5.51
C ALA A 11 15.68 -4.02 5.81
N ALA A 12 15.09 -4.70 6.79
CA ALA A 12 15.41 -6.07 7.14
C ALA A 12 14.97 -7.04 6.01
N ILE A 13 13.80 -6.84 5.41
CA ILE A 13 13.35 -7.55 4.20
C ILE A 13 14.32 -7.29 3.03
N ALA A 14 14.64 -6.03 2.74
CA ALA A 14 15.62 -5.68 1.71
C ALA A 14 16.98 -6.36 1.94
N ARG A 15 17.42 -6.43 3.20
CA ARG A 15 18.63 -7.14 3.58
C ARG A 15 18.50 -8.64 3.33
N GLY A 16 17.38 -9.26 3.70
CA GLY A 16 17.09 -10.67 3.39
C GLY A 16 17.16 -10.97 1.88
N ILE A 17 16.64 -10.09 1.03
CA ILE A 17 16.73 -10.22 -0.44
C ILE A 17 18.19 -10.25 -0.93
N LEU A 18 19.04 -9.34 -0.42
CA LEU A 18 20.46 -9.30 -0.76
C LEU A 18 21.22 -10.53 -0.26
N GLU A 19 20.90 -10.99 0.95
CA GLU A 19 21.49 -12.18 1.54
C GLU A 19 21.03 -13.49 0.89
N ALA A 20 19.84 -13.50 0.30
CA ALA A 20 19.38 -14.58 -0.54
C ALA A 20 20.01 -14.56 -1.95
N GLY A 21 20.68 -13.48 -2.36
CA GLY A 21 21.27 -13.36 -3.69
C GLY A 21 20.22 -13.29 -4.81
N ALA A 22 19.14 -12.54 -4.58
CA ALA A 22 18.18 -12.22 -5.62
C ALA A 22 18.81 -11.35 -6.73
N ARG A 23 18.30 -11.47 -7.96
CA ARG A 23 18.80 -10.73 -9.14
C ARG A 23 17.83 -9.72 -9.70
N VAL A 24 16.54 -9.88 -9.43
CA VAL A 24 15.50 -8.99 -9.92
C VAL A 24 14.54 -8.66 -8.79
N VAL A 25 14.33 -7.37 -8.55
CA VAL A 25 13.32 -6.85 -7.62
C VAL A 25 12.49 -5.81 -8.37
N ALA A 26 11.19 -6.05 -8.45
CA ALA A 26 10.26 -5.17 -9.13
C ALA A 26 9.11 -4.78 -8.20
N SER A 27 8.64 -3.55 -8.30
CA SER A 27 7.58 -3.01 -7.42
C SER A 27 6.83 -1.86 -8.08
N TYR A 28 5.63 -1.57 -7.60
CA TYR A 28 4.95 -0.29 -7.83
C TYR A 28 4.92 0.49 -6.50
N PRO A 29 5.12 1.83 -6.48
CA PRO A 29 5.18 2.57 -5.24
C PRO A 29 3.88 2.48 -4.43
N GLY A 30 3.99 2.04 -3.18
CA GLY A 30 2.85 1.88 -2.26
C GLY A 30 3.31 1.65 -0.82
N THR A 31 3.01 2.59 0.06
CA THR A 31 3.23 2.46 1.52
C THR A 31 2.22 1.46 2.09
N PRO A 32 2.64 0.51 2.95
CA PRO A 32 3.90 0.46 3.71
C PRO A 32 5.00 -0.46 3.12
N ALA A 33 5.11 -0.61 1.80
CA ALA A 33 6.09 -1.51 1.16
C ALA A 33 7.23 -0.80 0.41
N SER A 34 7.06 0.48 0.06
CA SER A 34 7.95 1.23 -0.85
C SER A 34 9.44 1.22 -0.43
N GLU A 35 9.71 1.27 0.87
CA GLU A 35 11.07 1.44 1.41
C GLU A 35 11.99 0.27 1.02
N VAL A 36 11.45 -0.94 0.78
CA VAL A 36 12.25 -2.10 0.36
C VAL A 36 13.02 -1.78 -0.92
N VAL A 37 12.35 -1.20 -1.92
CA VAL A 37 12.94 -0.87 -3.23
C VAL A 37 13.82 0.36 -3.13
N GLU A 38 13.45 1.36 -2.33
CA GLU A 38 14.27 2.55 -2.10
C GLU A 38 15.62 2.24 -1.44
N ILE A 39 15.66 1.22 -0.59
CA ILE A 39 16.88 0.74 0.05
C ILE A 39 17.75 -0.06 -0.93
N LEU A 40 17.13 -0.84 -1.82
CA LEU A 40 17.84 -1.68 -2.79
C LEU A 40 18.35 -0.93 -4.01
N ALA A 41 17.61 0.07 -4.50
CA ALA A 41 17.94 0.75 -5.76
C ALA A 41 19.33 1.41 -5.77
N PRO A 42 19.82 2.06 -4.69
CA PRO A 42 21.19 2.58 -4.62
C PRO A 42 22.26 1.48 -4.61
N LEU A 43 21.89 0.25 -4.24
CA LEU A 43 22.79 -0.91 -4.13
C LEU A 43 22.79 -1.78 -5.40
N ALA A 44 21.89 -1.52 -6.35
CA ALA A 44 21.69 -2.26 -7.59
C ALA A 44 23.02 -2.59 -8.31
N LYS A 45 23.83 -1.56 -8.60
CA LYS A 45 25.12 -1.70 -9.31
C LYS A 45 26.16 -2.48 -8.50
N LYS A 46 26.13 -2.38 -7.17
CA LYS A 46 27.12 -3.02 -6.29
C LYS A 46 26.93 -4.54 -6.25
N TYR A 47 25.68 -5.02 -6.29
CA TYR A 47 25.35 -6.45 -6.15
C TYR A 47 24.81 -7.08 -7.43
N ASP A 48 25.00 -6.44 -8.59
CA ASP A 48 24.50 -6.91 -9.90
C ASP A 48 22.98 -7.22 -9.86
N LEU A 49 22.25 -6.39 -9.13
CA LEU A 49 20.82 -6.52 -8.86
C LEU A 49 20.05 -5.55 -9.77
N HIS A 50 19.08 -6.06 -10.53
CA HIS A 50 18.09 -5.22 -11.22
C HIS A 50 17.01 -4.80 -10.24
N VAL A 51 16.77 -3.50 -10.13
CA VAL A 51 15.76 -2.92 -9.25
C VAL A 51 14.92 -1.94 -10.07
N GLU A 52 13.60 -2.08 -10.04
CA GLU A 52 12.72 -1.19 -10.80
C GLU A 52 11.43 -0.81 -10.08
N TRP A 53 10.96 0.40 -10.43
CA TRP A 53 9.57 0.81 -10.29
C TRP A 53 8.85 0.49 -11.60
N SER A 54 7.96 -0.51 -11.57
CA SER A 54 7.10 -0.88 -12.69
C SER A 54 5.87 0.04 -12.74
N VAL A 55 5.08 -0.05 -13.82
CA VAL A 55 3.88 0.80 -13.99
C VAL A 55 2.72 0.44 -13.07
N ASN A 56 2.63 -0.83 -12.66
CA ASN A 56 1.67 -1.37 -11.69
C ASN A 56 2.17 -2.70 -11.14
N GLU A 57 1.50 -3.25 -10.15
CA GLU A 57 1.89 -4.48 -9.46
C GLU A 57 1.79 -5.72 -10.35
N LYS A 58 0.84 -5.73 -11.30
CA LYS A 58 0.75 -6.78 -12.32
C LYS A 58 2.05 -6.87 -13.13
N ALA A 59 2.52 -5.74 -13.66
CA ALA A 59 3.76 -5.68 -14.40
C ALA A 59 4.97 -6.04 -13.52
N ALA A 60 5.01 -5.55 -12.28
CA ALA A 60 6.08 -5.89 -11.34
C ALA A 60 6.17 -7.40 -11.07
N LEU A 61 5.02 -8.05 -10.82
CA LEU A 61 4.97 -9.49 -10.64
C LEU A 61 5.37 -10.24 -11.91
N GLU A 62 4.89 -9.82 -13.08
CA GLU A 62 5.25 -10.45 -14.38
C GLU A 62 6.76 -10.35 -14.68
N VAL A 63 7.42 -9.24 -14.33
CA VAL A 63 8.88 -9.09 -14.42
C VAL A 63 9.59 -10.10 -13.50
N ALA A 64 9.15 -10.22 -12.25
CA ALA A 64 9.73 -11.18 -11.31
C ALA A 64 9.48 -12.64 -11.73
N ILE A 65 8.30 -12.96 -12.28
CA ILE A 65 7.97 -14.26 -12.87
C ILE A 65 8.92 -14.59 -14.02
N GLY A 66 9.13 -13.65 -14.95
CA GLY A 66 10.02 -13.86 -16.09
C GLY A 66 11.44 -14.20 -15.64
N SER A 67 11.96 -13.49 -14.62
CA SER A 67 13.26 -13.79 -14.02
C SER A 67 13.30 -15.18 -13.38
N SER A 68 12.28 -15.54 -12.59
CA SER A 68 12.23 -16.83 -11.88
C SER A 68 12.22 -18.03 -12.84
N TRP A 69 11.60 -17.92 -14.01
CA TRP A 69 11.62 -18.97 -15.03
C TRP A 69 13.01 -19.24 -15.63
N THR A 70 13.93 -18.27 -15.54
CA THR A 70 15.33 -18.45 -15.95
C THR A 70 16.20 -19.13 -14.90
N GLY A 71 15.65 -19.47 -13.73
CA GLY A 71 16.40 -20.05 -12.62
C GLY A 71 17.01 -19.03 -11.67
N MET A 72 16.69 -17.73 -11.84
CA MET A 72 17.22 -16.66 -10.98
C MET A 72 16.22 -16.29 -9.89
N ARG A 73 16.71 -16.04 -8.68
CA ARG A 73 15.88 -15.56 -7.57
C ARG A 73 15.34 -14.16 -7.85
N ALA A 74 14.05 -13.95 -7.61
CA ALA A 74 13.38 -12.67 -7.84
C ALA A 74 12.35 -12.33 -6.75
N ALA A 75 12.08 -11.05 -6.56
CA ALA A 75 11.01 -10.60 -5.66
C ALA A 75 10.07 -9.60 -6.34
N ALA A 76 8.79 -9.71 -6.03
CA ALA A 76 7.80 -8.68 -6.33
C ALA A 76 7.34 -8.07 -5.00
N VAL A 77 7.40 -6.74 -4.88
CA VAL A 77 7.07 -6.03 -3.64
C VAL A 77 5.85 -5.15 -3.86
N MET A 78 4.85 -5.27 -2.98
CA MET A 78 3.62 -4.47 -3.02
C MET A 78 2.96 -4.40 -1.64
N LYS A 79 1.90 -3.61 -1.53
CA LYS A 79 0.95 -3.70 -0.40
C LYS A 79 -0.23 -4.59 -0.73
N HIS A 80 -1.06 -4.94 0.25
CA HIS A 80 -2.25 -5.80 0.08
C HIS A 80 -3.13 -5.40 -1.11
N VAL A 81 -3.48 -4.11 -1.26
CA VAL A 81 -4.32 -3.69 -2.41
C VAL A 81 -3.63 -3.87 -3.76
N GLY A 82 -2.30 -3.84 -3.79
CA GLY A 82 -1.50 -4.11 -4.99
C GLY A 82 -1.56 -5.57 -5.42
N LEU A 83 -1.72 -6.50 -4.46
CA LEU A 83 -1.95 -7.91 -4.80
C LEU A 83 -3.28 -8.11 -5.54
N ASN A 84 -4.29 -7.26 -5.31
CA ASN A 84 -5.52 -7.28 -6.12
C ASN A 84 -5.24 -6.96 -7.59
N VAL A 85 -4.35 -5.99 -7.86
CA VAL A 85 -3.94 -5.62 -9.22
C VAL A 85 -3.13 -6.75 -9.85
N ALA A 86 -2.30 -7.44 -9.06
CA ALA A 86 -1.49 -8.58 -9.50
C ALA A 86 -2.20 -9.95 -9.41
N ALA A 87 -3.48 -10.01 -9.06
CA ALA A 87 -4.17 -11.26 -8.76
C ALA A 87 -4.20 -12.23 -9.96
N ASP A 88 -4.39 -11.69 -11.17
CA ASP A 88 -4.43 -12.48 -12.41
C ASP A 88 -3.13 -13.28 -12.65
N PRO A 89 -1.93 -12.65 -12.75
CA PRO A 89 -0.69 -13.41 -12.86
C PRO A 89 -0.38 -14.22 -11.59
N PHE A 90 -0.75 -13.75 -10.39
CA PHE A 90 -0.50 -14.48 -9.14
C PHE A 90 -1.22 -15.84 -9.12
N MET A 91 -2.50 -15.89 -9.51
CA MET A 91 -3.27 -17.14 -9.57
C MET A 91 -2.74 -18.10 -10.63
N THR A 92 -2.36 -17.56 -11.80
CA THR A 92 -1.78 -18.37 -12.89
C THR A 92 -0.40 -18.91 -12.52
N LEU A 93 0.40 -18.13 -11.79
CA LEU A 93 1.74 -18.50 -11.35
C LEU A 93 1.75 -19.74 -10.46
N ALA A 94 0.76 -19.91 -9.59
CA ALA A 94 0.64 -21.12 -8.76
C ALA A 94 0.57 -22.40 -9.61
N TYR A 95 0.01 -22.31 -10.83
CA TYR A 95 -0.09 -23.43 -11.75
C TYR A 95 1.23 -23.63 -12.51
N THR A 96 1.82 -22.58 -13.06
CA THR A 96 3.07 -22.70 -13.84
C THR A 96 4.27 -23.04 -12.94
N GLY A 97 4.22 -22.61 -11.68
CA GLY A 97 5.31 -22.67 -10.72
C GLY A 97 6.50 -21.80 -11.15
N VAL A 98 7.63 -22.02 -10.46
CA VAL A 98 8.88 -21.29 -10.67
C VAL A 98 10.08 -22.24 -10.80
N ARG A 99 11.23 -21.72 -11.24
CA ARG A 99 12.50 -22.48 -11.29
C ARG A 99 13.57 -21.91 -10.36
N GLY A 100 13.74 -20.59 -10.36
CA GLY A 100 14.43 -19.86 -9.30
C GLY A 100 13.43 -19.39 -8.26
N GLY A 101 13.88 -19.18 -7.03
CA GLY A 101 12.98 -18.77 -5.94
C GLY A 101 12.28 -17.45 -6.24
N LEU A 102 10.97 -17.38 -6.01
CA LEU A 102 10.17 -16.17 -6.16
C LEU A 102 9.43 -15.88 -4.87
N VAL A 103 9.73 -14.74 -4.27
CA VAL A 103 9.03 -14.24 -3.08
C VAL A 103 8.12 -13.10 -3.49
N VAL A 104 6.83 -13.23 -3.18
CA VAL A 104 5.84 -12.16 -3.33
C VAL A 104 5.68 -11.51 -1.96
N ILE A 105 6.22 -10.30 -1.81
CA ILE A 105 6.23 -9.57 -0.55
C ILE A 105 5.03 -8.63 -0.53
N VAL A 106 4.17 -8.81 0.47
CA VAL A 106 2.92 -8.07 0.59
C VAL A 106 2.82 -7.49 2.00
N SER A 107 2.85 -6.16 2.07
CA SER A 107 2.65 -5.45 3.34
C SER A 107 1.17 -5.11 3.54
N ASP A 108 0.51 -5.75 4.50
CA ASP A 108 -0.87 -5.50 4.90
C ASP A 108 -0.96 -4.26 5.83
N ASP A 109 -2.08 -3.52 5.77
CA ASP A 109 -2.31 -2.27 6.54
C ASP A 109 -3.58 -2.34 7.41
N PRO A 110 -3.55 -3.03 8.57
CA PRO A 110 -4.76 -3.31 9.37
C PRO A 110 -5.51 -2.09 9.91
N PHE A 111 -4.92 -0.89 9.97
CA PHE A 111 -5.62 0.32 10.40
C PHE A 111 -5.86 1.31 9.25
N CYS A 112 -5.61 0.91 8.00
CA CYS A 112 -5.70 1.80 6.85
C CYS A 112 -4.89 3.10 7.01
N TYR A 113 -3.69 3.06 7.62
CA TYR A 113 -2.87 4.27 7.79
C TYR A 113 -2.58 4.98 6.46
N SER A 114 -2.52 4.21 5.38
CA SER A 114 -2.21 4.70 4.03
C SER A 114 -2.99 4.01 2.93
N SER A 115 -4.10 3.36 3.29
CA SER A 115 -4.88 2.49 2.40
C SER A 115 -6.37 2.79 2.46
N GLN A 116 -7.10 2.36 1.44
CA GLN A 116 -8.53 2.60 1.29
C GLN A 116 -9.38 1.56 2.04
N ASN A 117 -8.79 0.41 2.37
CA ASN A 117 -9.43 -0.68 3.08
C ASN A 117 -8.39 -1.59 3.76
N GLU A 118 -8.88 -2.41 4.69
CA GLU A 118 -8.18 -3.51 5.34
C GLU A 118 -8.36 -4.80 4.53
N GLN A 119 -7.30 -5.60 4.39
CA GLN A 119 -7.36 -6.94 3.78
C GLN A 119 -6.33 -7.87 4.42
N ASP A 120 -6.64 -9.15 4.50
CA ASP A 120 -5.72 -10.19 4.96
C ASP A 120 -5.18 -11.02 3.80
N SER A 121 -3.90 -10.82 3.46
CA SER A 121 -3.27 -11.49 2.32
C SER A 121 -3.10 -13.00 2.49
N ARG A 122 -3.27 -13.58 3.69
CA ARG A 122 -3.29 -15.04 3.87
C ARG A 122 -4.45 -15.69 3.12
N ARG A 123 -5.56 -14.97 2.92
CA ARG A 123 -6.68 -15.43 2.09
C ARG A 123 -6.29 -15.61 0.62
N TYR A 124 -5.38 -14.77 0.10
CA TYR A 124 -4.82 -14.95 -1.24
C TYR A 124 -3.91 -16.18 -1.31
N ALA A 125 -3.05 -16.40 -0.32
CA ALA A 125 -2.23 -17.60 -0.25
C ALA A 125 -3.07 -18.88 -0.19
N GLN A 126 -4.15 -18.86 0.61
CA GLN A 126 -5.14 -19.93 0.67
C GLN A 126 -5.80 -20.18 -0.68
N PHE A 127 -6.27 -19.11 -1.35
CA PHE A 127 -6.95 -19.23 -2.64
C PHE A 127 -6.01 -19.77 -3.74
N ALA A 128 -4.75 -19.32 -3.76
CA ALA A 128 -3.74 -19.80 -4.70
C ALA A 128 -3.12 -21.16 -4.34
N CYS A 129 -3.37 -21.69 -3.13
CA CYS A 129 -2.77 -22.92 -2.60
C CYS A 129 -1.23 -22.88 -2.51
N ILE A 130 -0.68 -21.74 -2.06
CA ILE A 130 0.76 -21.52 -1.90
C ILE A 130 1.12 -21.26 -0.42
N PRO A 131 2.37 -21.52 0.01
CA PRO A 131 2.83 -21.17 1.35
C PRO A 131 2.87 -19.64 1.58
N CYS A 132 2.61 -19.24 2.81
CA CYS A 132 2.76 -17.87 3.30
C CYS A 132 3.56 -17.85 4.61
N LEU A 133 4.46 -16.89 4.75
CA LEU A 133 5.22 -16.60 5.96
C LEU A 133 4.77 -15.26 6.54
N ASP A 134 4.61 -15.21 7.86
CA ASP A 134 4.01 -14.09 8.60
C ASP A 134 4.96 -13.68 9.75
N PRO A 135 5.99 -12.85 9.48
CA PRO A 135 7.00 -12.47 10.47
C PRO A 135 6.39 -11.67 11.63
N ALA A 136 6.91 -11.89 12.84
CA ALA A 136 6.48 -11.13 14.01
C ALA A 136 7.27 -9.84 14.25
N ASP A 137 8.51 -9.75 13.73
CA ASP A 137 9.41 -8.62 13.95
C ASP A 137 10.40 -8.41 12.79
N PRO A 138 11.22 -7.35 12.81
CA PRO A 138 12.24 -7.13 11.78
C PRO A 138 13.29 -8.25 11.63
N GLN A 139 13.65 -8.97 12.70
CA GLN A 139 14.62 -10.07 12.63
C GLN A 139 14.03 -11.23 11.83
N GLU A 140 12.82 -11.65 12.18
CA GLU A 140 12.10 -12.68 11.44
C GLU A 140 11.79 -12.24 10.01
N ALA A 141 11.47 -10.97 9.77
CA ALA A 141 11.25 -10.48 8.42
C ALA A 141 12.48 -10.70 7.51
N ARG A 142 13.69 -10.45 8.04
CA ARG A 142 14.95 -10.76 7.34
C ARG A 142 15.14 -12.26 7.15
N ASP A 143 14.97 -13.04 8.22
CA ASP A 143 15.26 -14.48 8.21
C ASP A 143 14.28 -15.26 7.32
N MET A 144 12.99 -14.98 7.46
CA MET A 144 11.92 -15.54 6.64
C MET A 144 12.05 -15.16 5.17
N THR A 145 12.56 -13.96 4.84
CA THR A 145 12.83 -13.61 3.44
C THR A 145 13.85 -14.57 2.81
N ILE A 146 14.94 -14.88 3.52
CA ILE A 146 15.96 -15.82 3.03
C ILE A 146 15.36 -17.22 2.89
N TYR A 147 14.65 -17.67 3.92
CA TYR A 147 13.99 -18.97 3.93
C TYR A 147 12.92 -19.09 2.83
N ALA A 148 12.18 -18.02 2.53
CA ALA A 148 11.15 -18.01 1.49
C ALA A 148 11.74 -18.30 0.10
N PHE A 149 12.94 -17.80 -0.21
CA PHE A 149 13.61 -18.14 -1.47
C PHE A 149 13.97 -19.62 -1.54
N GLU A 150 14.47 -20.19 -0.45
CA GLU A 150 14.86 -21.60 -0.37
C GLU A 150 13.63 -22.51 -0.47
N LEU A 151 12.58 -22.21 0.28
CA LEU A 151 11.30 -22.91 0.24
C LEU A 151 10.65 -22.83 -1.15
N SER A 152 10.71 -21.67 -1.80
CA SER A 152 10.20 -21.46 -3.16
C SER A 152 10.88 -22.36 -4.18
N GLU A 153 12.20 -22.54 -4.07
CA GLU A 153 12.98 -23.41 -4.95
C GLU A 153 12.70 -24.89 -4.68
N GLU A 154 12.62 -25.30 -3.42
CA GLU A 154 12.29 -26.67 -3.01
C GLU A 154 10.92 -27.08 -3.55
N LEU A 155 9.92 -26.21 -3.41
CA LEU A 155 8.56 -26.49 -3.83
C LEU A 155 8.28 -26.19 -5.30
N GLU A 156 9.18 -25.51 -6.02
CA GLU A 156 8.92 -24.91 -7.33
C GLU A 156 7.64 -24.04 -7.37
N LEU A 157 7.34 -23.34 -6.28
CA LEU A 157 6.15 -22.48 -6.11
C LEU A 157 6.56 -21.09 -5.62
N PRO A 158 5.80 -20.02 -5.92
CA PRO A 158 6.01 -18.75 -5.23
C PRO A 158 5.71 -18.91 -3.73
N VAL A 159 6.39 -18.11 -2.90
CA VAL A 159 6.10 -17.99 -1.47
C VAL A 159 5.61 -16.57 -1.19
N LEU A 160 4.48 -16.45 -0.48
CA LEU A 160 4.00 -15.16 0.01
C LEU A 160 4.74 -14.81 1.30
N LEU A 161 5.33 -13.62 1.40
CA LEU A 161 5.82 -13.06 2.66
C LEU A 161 4.90 -11.90 3.04
N ARG A 162 4.10 -12.09 4.08
CA ARG A 162 3.10 -11.12 4.55
C ARG A 162 3.63 -10.38 5.76
N SER A 163 4.09 -9.14 5.61
CA SER A 163 4.32 -8.27 6.76
C SER A 163 3.08 -7.42 7.04
N THR A 164 2.96 -6.87 8.26
CA THR A 164 1.96 -5.85 8.59
C THR A 164 2.63 -4.48 8.75
N THR A 165 1.86 -3.39 8.83
CA THR A 165 2.40 -2.04 9.05
C THR A 165 3.34 -1.99 10.27
N ARG A 166 3.01 -2.67 11.38
CA ARG A 166 3.88 -2.72 12.57
C ARG A 166 5.22 -3.38 12.32
N VAL A 167 5.26 -4.48 11.58
CA VAL A 167 6.54 -5.12 11.24
C VAL A 167 7.30 -4.25 10.26
N SER A 168 6.63 -3.82 9.19
CA SER A 168 7.22 -3.07 8.07
C SER A 168 7.86 -1.75 8.53
N HIS A 169 7.24 -1.04 9.47
CA HIS A 169 7.69 0.27 9.96
C HIS A 169 8.29 0.28 11.38
N ALA A 170 8.40 -0.87 12.07
CA ALA A 170 9.16 -0.97 13.31
C ALA A 170 10.68 -0.95 13.04
N ARG A 171 11.45 -0.56 14.07
CA ARG A 171 12.91 -0.67 14.06
C ARG A 171 13.40 -1.54 15.20
N ALA A 172 14.37 -2.40 14.91
CA ALA A 172 15.01 -3.26 15.89
C ALA A 172 16.49 -3.47 15.55
N ASP A 173 17.25 -3.97 16.51
CA ASP A 173 18.58 -4.52 16.25
C ASP A 173 18.41 -5.86 15.50
N VAL A 174 18.95 -5.93 14.28
CA VAL A 174 18.86 -7.12 13.42
C VAL A 174 20.24 -7.70 13.19
N GLU A 175 20.37 -8.99 13.43
CA GLU A 175 21.54 -9.79 13.07
C GLU A 175 21.55 -10.06 11.56
N VAL A 176 22.60 -9.59 10.90
CA VAL A 176 22.75 -9.64 9.45
C VAL A 176 23.99 -10.42 9.04
N GLY A 177 23.84 -11.13 7.92
CA GLY A 177 24.91 -11.85 7.27
C GLY A 177 25.53 -11.07 6.11
N GLN A 178 26.38 -11.76 5.35
CA GLN A 178 26.98 -11.22 4.15
C GLN A 178 26.02 -11.43 2.96
N PRO A 179 25.75 -10.40 2.16
CA PRO A 179 25.06 -10.55 0.88
C PRO A 179 25.69 -11.66 0.04
N LYS A 180 24.86 -12.55 -0.53
CA LYS A 180 25.35 -13.64 -1.40
C LYS A 180 25.41 -13.15 -2.83
N GLU A 181 26.56 -13.30 -3.48
CA GLU A 181 26.61 -13.16 -4.94
C GLU A 181 25.90 -14.34 -5.60
N THR A 182 24.99 -14.06 -6.53
CA THR A 182 24.30 -15.12 -7.28
C THR A 182 25.27 -15.82 -8.22
N ARG A 183 25.48 -17.12 -8.02
CA ARG A 183 26.35 -17.95 -8.86
C ARG A 183 25.63 -18.64 -10.01
N ALA A 184 24.30 -18.65 -9.99
CA ALA A 184 23.49 -19.28 -11.04
C ALA A 184 23.62 -18.51 -12.36
N THR A 185 23.74 -19.25 -13.46
CA THR A 185 23.70 -18.67 -14.80
C THR A 185 22.25 -18.68 -15.28
N PRO A 186 21.68 -17.53 -15.70
CA PRO A 186 20.29 -17.47 -16.15
C PRO A 186 20.11 -18.32 -17.42
N GLN A 187 19.10 -19.19 -17.41
CA GLN A 187 18.74 -20.03 -18.54
C GLN A 187 17.23 -20.26 -18.61
N PHE A 188 16.57 -19.73 -19.64
CA PHE A 188 15.18 -20.05 -19.94
C PHE A 188 15.06 -21.41 -20.64
N LEU A 189 14.38 -22.36 -20.01
CA LEU A 189 14.11 -23.68 -20.60
C LEU A 189 12.72 -23.69 -21.23
N LYS A 190 12.64 -23.88 -22.55
CA LYS A 190 11.36 -23.95 -23.27
C LYS A 190 10.58 -25.19 -22.85
N ASN A 191 9.42 -24.98 -22.23
CA ASN A 191 8.44 -26.03 -21.94
C ASN A 191 7.01 -25.48 -22.08
N PRO A 192 6.43 -25.48 -23.30
CA PRO A 192 5.10 -24.91 -23.52
C PRO A 192 3.99 -25.53 -22.65
N ALA A 193 4.10 -26.81 -22.30
CA ALA A 193 3.13 -27.50 -21.44
C ALA A 193 3.14 -26.98 -19.98
N ARG A 194 4.24 -26.34 -19.56
CA ARG A 194 4.36 -25.71 -18.24
C ARG A 194 4.10 -24.20 -18.28
N TRP A 195 4.56 -23.51 -19.32
CA TRP A 195 4.55 -22.03 -19.38
C TRP A 195 3.35 -21.42 -20.08
N VAL A 196 2.63 -22.18 -20.90
CA VAL A 196 1.47 -21.66 -21.63
C VAL A 196 0.20 -22.15 -20.96
N ALA A 197 -0.56 -21.24 -20.32
CA ALA A 197 -1.78 -21.53 -19.58
C ALA A 197 -3.01 -21.79 -20.48
N LEU A 198 -2.85 -22.63 -21.52
CA LEU A 198 -3.99 -23.16 -22.27
C LEU A 198 -4.80 -24.12 -21.37
N PRO A 199 -6.13 -24.24 -21.56
CA PRO A 199 -6.93 -25.18 -20.76
C PRO A 199 -6.43 -26.63 -20.78
N ALA A 200 -5.79 -27.08 -21.87
CA ALA A 200 -5.18 -28.41 -21.96
C ALA A 200 -3.91 -28.57 -21.11
N HIS A 201 -3.20 -27.49 -20.80
CA HIS A 201 -1.99 -27.47 -19.97
C HIS A 201 -2.33 -27.13 -18.50
N ALA A 202 -3.20 -26.14 -18.28
CA ALA A 202 -3.54 -25.66 -16.94
C ALA A 202 -4.25 -26.72 -16.08
N ARG A 203 -5.16 -27.52 -16.65
CA ARG A 203 -5.87 -28.58 -15.92
C ARG A 203 -4.92 -29.60 -15.27
N PRO A 204 -3.98 -30.24 -16.01
CA PRO A 204 -2.96 -31.08 -15.39
C PRO A 204 -2.07 -30.35 -14.37
N ARG A 205 -1.76 -29.08 -14.59
CA ARG A 205 -0.93 -28.30 -13.66
C ARG A 205 -1.62 -28.05 -12.31
N HIS A 206 -2.95 -27.99 -12.27
CA HIS A 206 -3.67 -27.95 -11.01
C HIS A 206 -3.45 -29.23 -10.18
N SER A 207 -3.49 -30.41 -10.81
CA SER A 207 -3.17 -31.67 -10.12
C SER A 207 -1.76 -31.65 -9.53
N VAL A 208 -0.77 -31.14 -10.27
CA VAL A 208 0.60 -30.98 -9.77
C VAL A 208 0.67 -30.00 -8.58
N LEU A 209 -0.12 -28.93 -8.58
CA LEU A 209 -0.21 -28.01 -7.43
C LEU A 209 -0.82 -28.69 -6.19
N LEU A 210 -1.84 -29.53 -6.39
CA LEU A 210 -2.47 -30.30 -5.31
C LEU A 210 -1.52 -31.38 -4.74
N GLU A 211 -0.73 -32.03 -5.59
CA GLU A 211 0.30 -32.99 -5.17
C GLU A 211 1.39 -32.36 -4.28
N LYS A 212 1.59 -31.03 -4.38
CA LYS A 212 2.55 -30.29 -3.55
C LYS A 212 2.03 -29.91 -2.16
N GLN A 213 0.73 -30.07 -1.88
CA GLN A 213 0.14 -29.60 -0.61
C GLN A 213 0.70 -30.33 0.61
N ASP A 214 0.97 -31.63 0.50
CA ASP A 214 1.56 -32.38 1.61
C ASP A 214 3.03 -32.01 1.84
N ALA A 215 3.77 -31.67 0.77
CA ALA A 215 5.13 -31.15 0.87
C ALA A 215 5.15 -29.76 1.54
N ILE A 216 4.21 -28.87 1.18
CA ILE A 216 4.03 -27.57 1.84
C ILE A 216 3.79 -27.76 3.33
N LYS A 217 2.79 -28.57 3.71
CA LYS A 217 2.48 -28.85 5.11
C LYS A 217 3.69 -29.41 5.85
N SER A 218 4.39 -30.38 5.25
CA SER A 218 5.56 -31.01 5.87
C SER A 218 6.74 -30.04 6.08
N ALA A 219 6.95 -29.12 5.13
CA ALA A 219 7.98 -28.10 5.23
C ALA A 219 7.66 -27.08 6.34
N LEU A 220 6.41 -26.60 6.38
CA LEU A 220 5.97 -25.61 7.37
C LEU A 220 5.79 -26.19 8.77
N GLU A 221 5.43 -27.47 8.91
CA GLU A 221 5.35 -28.16 10.21
C GLU A 221 6.69 -28.12 10.96
N LYS A 222 7.80 -28.22 10.22
CA LYS A 222 9.18 -28.22 10.77
C LYS A 222 9.81 -26.83 10.81
N SER A 223 9.03 -25.80 10.46
CA SER A 223 9.52 -24.43 10.41
C SER A 223 9.91 -23.93 11.80
N PRO A 224 11.06 -23.26 11.96
CA PRO A 224 11.46 -22.66 13.24
C PRO A 224 10.59 -21.47 13.66
N TRP A 225 9.72 -21.00 12.75
CA TRP A 225 8.81 -19.87 12.98
C TRP A 225 7.54 -20.24 13.75
N ASN A 226 7.34 -21.52 14.02
CA ASN A 226 6.25 -22.00 14.88
C ASN A 226 6.86 -22.43 16.21
N GLN A 227 6.33 -21.92 17.33
CA GLN A 227 6.90 -22.16 18.66
C GLN A 227 5.80 -22.57 19.63
N LEU A 228 6.00 -23.72 20.28
CA LEU A 228 5.07 -24.30 21.24
C LEU A 228 5.67 -24.23 22.65
N VAL A 229 4.94 -23.61 23.57
CA VAL A 229 5.30 -23.51 25.00
C VAL A 229 4.11 -24.03 25.81
N LEU A 230 4.25 -25.23 26.39
CA LEU A 230 3.23 -25.83 27.24
C LEU A 230 3.55 -25.58 28.72
N GLN A 231 2.62 -24.93 29.42
CA GLN A 231 2.69 -24.78 30.88
C GLN A 231 1.99 -25.95 31.55
N GLY A 232 2.66 -26.57 32.54
CA GLY A 232 2.11 -27.52 33.52
C GLY A 232 0.87 -28.32 33.09
N ARG A 233 -0.16 -28.37 33.94
CA ARG A 233 -1.52 -28.77 33.55
C ARG A 233 -2.37 -27.51 33.37
N SER A 234 -1.95 -26.63 32.45
CA SER A 234 -2.68 -25.40 32.15
C SER A 234 -3.99 -25.70 31.43
N GLU A 235 -5.09 -25.15 31.91
CA GLU A 235 -6.41 -25.23 31.24
C GLU A 235 -6.56 -24.17 30.13
N LEU A 236 -5.69 -23.16 30.12
CA LEU A 236 -5.78 -21.97 29.27
C LEU A 236 -4.68 -21.93 28.22
N GLY A 237 -5.04 -21.66 26.97
CA GLY A 237 -4.11 -21.53 25.86
C GLY A 237 -4.27 -20.25 25.07
N VAL A 238 -3.18 -19.76 24.48
CA VAL A 238 -3.20 -18.71 23.46
C VAL A 238 -2.52 -19.24 22.19
N ILE A 239 -3.16 -19.08 21.04
CA ILE A 239 -2.56 -19.29 19.72
C ILE A 239 -2.51 -17.94 19.01
N ALA A 240 -1.33 -17.51 18.55
CA ALA A 240 -1.19 -16.20 17.90
C ALA A 240 -0.28 -16.25 16.67
N SER A 241 -0.48 -15.32 15.72
CA SER A 241 0.30 -15.25 14.46
C SER A 241 0.93 -13.89 14.21
N GLY A 242 2.05 -13.89 13.48
CA GLY A 242 2.78 -12.67 13.10
C GLY A 242 3.04 -11.76 14.29
N ILE A 243 2.93 -10.45 14.09
CA ILE A 243 3.15 -9.45 15.17
C ILE A 243 2.26 -9.67 16.40
N SER A 244 1.05 -10.19 16.21
CA SER A 244 0.12 -10.44 17.31
C SER A 244 0.67 -11.45 18.32
N SER A 245 1.62 -12.30 17.91
CA SER A 245 2.30 -13.22 18.82
C SER A 245 3.15 -12.49 19.85
N LEU A 246 3.81 -11.39 19.50
CA LEU A 246 4.62 -10.62 20.44
C LEU A 246 3.77 -9.89 21.47
N TYR A 247 2.60 -9.39 21.06
CA TYR A 247 1.62 -8.84 22.00
C TYR A 247 1.12 -9.91 22.97
N ALA A 248 0.88 -11.13 22.49
CA ALA A 248 0.47 -12.25 23.31
C ALA A 248 1.58 -12.68 24.30
N GLU A 249 2.83 -12.78 23.84
CA GLU A 249 3.98 -13.10 24.70
C GLU A 249 4.15 -12.06 25.82
N GLU A 250 4.06 -10.77 25.50
CA GLU A 250 4.13 -9.69 26.49
C GLU A 250 2.97 -9.78 27.49
N ALA A 251 1.74 -10.00 27.01
CA ALA A 251 0.56 -10.15 27.84
C ALA A 251 0.66 -11.36 28.78
N ILE A 252 1.08 -12.52 28.28
CA ILE A 252 1.25 -13.74 29.08
C ILE A 252 2.28 -13.49 30.19
N LYS A 253 3.40 -12.85 29.87
CA LYS A 253 4.41 -12.48 30.87
C LYS A 253 3.88 -11.54 31.95
N GLN A 254 3.00 -10.61 31.59
CA GLN A 254 2.36 -9.71 32.57
C GLN A 254 1.36 -10.42 33.49
N LEU A 255 0.86 -11.59 33.12
CA LEU A 255 -0.16 -12.37 33.82
C LEU A 255 0.39 -13.67 34.44
N GLU A 256 1.70 -13.91 34.31
CA GLU A 256 2.33 -15.18 34.65
C GLU A 256 2.31 -15.50 36.16
N ALA A 257 2.11 -14.48 37.01
CA ALA A 257 1.97 -14.67 38.45
C ALA A 257 0.56 -15.11 38.87
N GLU A 258 -0.43 -14.90 38.00
CA GLU A 258 -1.84 -15.11 38.28
C GLU A 258 -2.43 -16.32 37.52
N ALA A 259 -1.89 -16.67 36.35
CA ALA A 259 -2.39 -17.77 35.52
C ALA A 259 -1.28 -18.48 34.74
N ASP A 260 -1.31 -19.82 34.78
CA ASP A 260 -0.51 -20.65 33.89
C ASP A 260 -1.16 -20.69 32.49
N ILE A 261 -0.53 -20.07 31.50
CA ILE A 261 -1.05 -19.97 30.13
C ILE A 261 -0.08 -20.61 29.16
N SER A 262 -0.53 -21.63 28.43
CA SER A 262 0.24 -22.24 27.34
C SER A 262 0.17 -21.36 26.09
N PHE A 263 1.22 -21.36 25.28
CA PHE A 263 1.33 -20.50 24.10
C PHE A 263 1.76 -21.28 22.85
N LEU A 264 1.11 -21.01 21.73
CA LEU A 264 1.51 -21.47 20.40
C LEU A 264 1.60 -20.29 19.44
N ARG A 265 2.82 -19.97 19.04
CA ARG A 265 3.10 -18.97 18.00
C ARG A 265 3.13 -19.63 16.62
N ILE A 266 2.52 -18.96 15.65
CA ILE A 266 2.38 -19.41 14.26
C ILE A 266 2.94 -18.33 13.32
N GLY A 267 4.09 -18.59 12.72
CA GLY A 267 4.70 -17.71 11.71
C GLY A 267 4.45 -18.16 10.27
N THR A 268 3.61 -19.18 10.06
CA THR A 268 3.43 -19.84 8.75
C THR A 268 1.97 -20.14 8.44
N PHE A 269 1.63 -20.10 7.15
CA PHE A 269 0.33 -20.53 6.63
C PHE A 269 0.52 -21.45 5.38
N PRO A 270 -0.16 -22.62 5.30
CA PRO A 270 -1.10 -23.16 6.28
C PRO A 270 -0.44 -23.45 7.65
N PRO A 271 -1.17 -23.27 8.77
CA PRO A 271 -0.62 -23.53 10.10
C PRO A 271 -0.25 -25.02 10.29
N PRO A 272 0.76 -25.32 11.11
CA PRO A 272 1.17 -26.69 11.46
C PRO A 272 0.04 -27.45 12.18
N GLU A 273 -0.59 -28.41 11.50
CA GLU A 273 -1.70 -29.19 12.07
C GLU A 273 -1.26 -30.03 13.27
N GLY A 274 -0.02 -30.55 13.24
CA GLY A 274 0.54 -31.35 14.33
C GLY A 274 0.64 -30.52 15.61
N LEU A 275 1.33 -29.38 15.55
CA LEU A 275 1.45 -28.44 16.68
C LEU A 275 0.09 -27.93 17.16
N CYS A 276 -0.83 -27.57 16.26
CA CYS A 276 -2.19 -27.17 16.65
C CYS A 276 -2.91 -28.30 17.39
N SER A 277 -2.82 -29.54 16.90
CA SER A 277 -3.48 -30.69 17.52
C SER A 277 -2.90 -31.06 18.89
N GLU A 278 -1.58 -30.93 19.05
CA GLU A 278 -0.90 -31.14 20.33
C GLU A 278 -1.34 -30.09 21.34
N PHE A 279 -1.36 -28.83 20.94
CA PHE A 279 -1.76 -27.71 21.78
C PHE A 279 -3.21 -27.81 22.26
N ILE A 280 -4.16 -28.03 21.34
CA ILE A 280 -5.59 -28.06 21.72
C ILE A 280 -5.98 -29.30 22.54
N ARG A 281 -5.16 -30.37 22.55
CA ARG A 281 -5.38 -31.50 23.48
C ARG A 281 -4.90 -31.19 24.90
N HIS A 282 -4.01 -30.21 25.04
CA HIS A 282 -3.42 -29.82 26.33
C HIS A 282 -4.34 -28.90 27.13
N VAL A 283 -5.13 -28.05 26.46
CA VAL A 283 -5.96 -27.01 27.06
C VAL A 283 -7.46 -27.30 26.89
N SER A 284 -8.30 -26.71 27.75
CA SER A 284 -9.77 -26.77 27.65
C SER A 284 -10.38 -25.50 27.06
N LYS A 285 -9.64 -24.37 27.13
CA LYS A 285 -10.02 -23.07 26.58
C LYS A 285 -8.84 -22.44 25.84
N VAL A 286 -9.08 -21.89 24.66
CA VAL A 286 -8.05 -21.26 23.84
C VAL A 286 -8.48 -19.91 23.28
N MET A 287 -7.60 -18.91 23.38
CA MET A 287 -7.73 -17.62 22.69
C MET A 287 -6.91 -17.63 21.40
N VAL A 288 -7.52 -17.35 20.26
CA VAL A 288 -6.83 -17.18 18.97
C VAL A 288 -6.68 -15.69 18.66
N ILE A 289 -5.45 -15.25 18.40
CA ILE A 289 -5.09 -13.83 18.23
C ILE A 289 -4.36 -13.62 16.89
N GLU A 290 -5.00 -12.87 16.00
CA GLU A 290 -4.47 -12.56 14.67
C GLU A 290 -4.98 -11.22 14.14
N GLU A 291 -4.21 -10.59 13.26
CA GLU A 291 -4.63 -9.37 12.55
C GLU A 291 -5.75 -9.67 11.55
N LEU A 292 -6.74 -8.76 11.47
CA LEU A 292 -7.80 -8.76 10.47
C LEU A 292 -8.75 -9.97 10.47
N GLU A 293 -8.61 -10.90 9.54
CA GLU A 293 -9.58 -11.97 9.32
C GLU A 293 -9.29 -13.20 10.20
N PRO A 294 -10.31 -14.02 10.56
CA PRO A 294 -10.15 -15.20 11.42
C PRO A 294 -9.54 -16.39 10.65
N VAL A 295 -8.40 -16.21 10.00
CA VAL A 295 -7.75 -17.22 9.16
C VAL A 295 -7.21 -18.38 10.00
N LEU A 296 -6.50 -18.04 11.08
CA LEU A 296 -5.97 -19.00 12.04
C LEU A 296 -7.09 -19.57 12.92
N GLU A 297 -8.04 -18.74 13.36
CA GLU A 297 -9.19 -19.19 14.17
C GLU A 297 -10.02 -20.25 13.44
N GLU A 298 -10.38 -20.02 12.17
CA GLU A 298 -11.08 -21.01 11.34
C GLU A 298 -10.28 -22.31 11.15
N TYR A 299 -8.95 -22.20 11.06
CA TYR A 299 -8.08 -23.37 10.96
C TYR A 299 -8.11 -24.18 12.25
N VAL A 300 -7.96 -23.53 13.40
CA VAL A 300 -8.00 -24.15 14.73
C VAL A 300 -9.37 -24.80 14.99
N GLU A 301 -10.47 -24.13 14.64
CA GLU A 301 -11.82 -24.71 14.71
C GLU A 301 -11.93 -26.02 13.92
N ARG A 302 -11.36 -26.07 12.71
CA ARG A 302 -11.35 -27.28 11.87
C ARG A 302 -10.58 -28.42 12.52
N VAL A 303 -9.40 -28.13 13.09
CA VAL A 303 -8.56 -29.13 13.77
C VAL A 303 -9.22 -29.62 15.07
N ALA A 304 -9.87 -28.73 15.82
CA ALA A 304 -10.58 -29.03 17.05
C ALA A 304 -11.70 -30.07 16.85
N ARG A 305 -12.46 -29.99 15.74
CA ARG A 305 -13.52 -30.97 15.41
C ARG A 305 -13.03 -32.43 15.42
N VAL A 306 -11.74 -32.67 15.18
CA VAL A 306 -11.15 -34.01 15.13
C VAL A 306 -10.43 -34.38 16.43
N HIS A 307 -9.82 -33.42 17.11
CA HIS A 307 -8.86 -33.70 18.19
C HIS A 307 -9.29 -33.23 19.59
N ASN A 308 -10.16 -32.24 19.68
CA ASN A 308 -10.77 -31.80 20.93
C ASN A 308 -12.09 -31.06 20.62
N PRO A 309 -13.20 -31.77 20.34
CA PRO A 309 -14.45 -31.16 19.89
C PRO A 309 -15.16 -30.32 20.97
N ASP A 310 -14.78 -30.51 22.24
CA ASP A 310 -15.37 -29.83 23.40
C ASP A 310 -14.57 -28.59 23.84
N ILE A 311 -13.46 -28.26 23.16
CA ILE A 311 -12.65 -27.08 23.48
C ILE A 311 -13.44 -25.79 23.28
N GLU A 312 -13.31 -24.86 24.23
CA GLU A 312 -13.84 -23.51 24.08
C GLU A 312 -12.84 -22.65 23.29
N ILE A 313 -13.23 -22.19 22.10
CA ILE A 313 -12.41 -21.32 21.25
C ILE A 313 -12.93 -19.89 21.34
N LEU A 314 -12.05 -18.99 21.76
CA LEU A 314 -12.25 -17.55 21.83
C LEU A 314 -11.37 -16.85 20.78
N GLY A 315 -11.80 -15.69 20.31
CA GLY A 315 -11.11 -14.93 19.28
C GLY A 315 -12.01 -13.85 18.70
N LYS A 316 -12.02 -13.73 17.37
CA LYS A 316 -12.83 -12.74 16.66
C LYS A 316 -14.30 -13.15 16.64
N ARG A 317 -14.62 -14.44 16.50
CA ARG A 317 -16.02 -14.91 16.42
C ARG A 317 -16.72 -14.85 17.77
N SER A 318 -15.97 -14.93 18.87
CA SER A 318 -16.49 -14.72 20.23
C SER A 318 -16.49 -13.24 20.67
N GLY A 319 -15.94 -12.33 19.86
CA GLY A 319 -15.90 -10.89 20.15
C GLY A 319 -14.82 -10.45 21.15
N HIS A 320 -13.90 -11.33 21.55
CA HIS A 320 -12.82 -10.99 22.49
C HIS A 320 -11.66 -10.28 21.79
N ILE A 321 -11.46 -10.57 20.49
CA ILE A 321 -10.49 -9.90 19.62
C ILE A 321 -11.26 -9.15 18.54
N PRO A 322 -10.97 -7.86 18.28
CA PRO A 322 -11.64 -7.12 17.21
C PRO A 322 -11.26 -7.68 15.83
N ARG A 323 -12.21 -7.61 14.89
CA ARG A 323 -11.99 -7.98 13.48
C ARG A 323 -11.49 -6.80 12.63
N GLU A 324 -11.69 -5.58 13.11
CA GLU A 324 -11.30 -4.34 12.44
C GLU A 324 -10.21 -3.60 13.23
N GLY A 325 -9.42 -2.82 12.50
CA GLY A 325 -8.30 -2.08 13.06
C GLY A 325 -7.08 -2.96 13.33
N GLU A 326 -6.04 -2.32 13.84
CA GLU A 326 -4.78 -2.95 14.20
C GLU A 326 -4.78 -3.32 15.69
N LEU A 327 -4.25 -4.49 16.03
CA LEU A 327 -4.14 -4.91 17.43
C LEU A 327 -3.05 -4.13 18.16
N ASP A 328 -3.24 -3.96 19.47
CA ASP A 328 -2.26 -3.36 20.37
C ASP A 328 -2.06 -4.22 21.63
N PRO A 329 -0.99 -3.98 22.43
CA PRO A 329 -0.72 -4.75 23.63
C PRO A 329 -1.85 -4.75 24.67
N TYR A 330 -2.65 -3.68 24.78
CA TYR A 330 -3.74 -3.59 25.75
C TYR A 330 -4.93 -4.44 25.33
N ILE A 331 -5.31 -4.40 24.05
CA ILE A 331 -6.37 -5.25 23.49
C ILE A 331 -6.04 -6.72 23.75
N VAL A 332 -4.83 -7.14 23.39
CA VAL A 332 -4.38 -8.53 23.54
C VAL A 332 -4.29 -8.93 25.01
N ARG A 333 -3.69 -8.10 25.87
CA ARG A 333 -3.59 -8.40 27.30
C ARG A 333 -4.96 -8.52 27.96
N ASN A 334 -5.90 -7.64 27.64
CA ASN A 334 -7.24 -7.69 28.22
C ASN A 334 -8.05 -8.88 27.72
N ALA A 335 -7.92 -9.28 26.46
CA ALA A 335 -8.55 -10.51 25.97
C ALA A 335 -8.06 -11.74 26.73
N ILE A 336 -6.75 -11.84 26.97
CA ILE A 336 -6.16 -12.95 27.73
C ILE A 336 -6.56 -12.90 29.21
N ALA A 337 -6.57 -11.70 29.82
CA ALA A 337 -7.03 -11.53 31.20
C ALA A 337 -8.50 -11.91 31.37
N ASP A 338 -9.37 -11.52 30.44
CA ASP A 338 -10.79 -11.87 30.44
C ASP A 338 -10.99 -13.40 30.35
N MET A 339 -10.29 -14.06 29.43
CA MET A 339 -10.27 -15.52 29.32
C MET A 339 -9.90 -16.19 30.66
N ALA A 340 -8.94 -15.62 31.38
CA ALA A 340 -8.45 -16.08 32.68
C ALA A 340 -9.27 -15.57 33.88
N SER A 341 -10.34 -14.80 33.66
CA SER A 341 -11.14 -14.16 34.72
C SER A 341 -10.31 -13.25 35.65
N LEU A 342 -9.32 -12.55 35.09
CA LEU A 342 -8.42 -11.61 35.76
C LEU A 342 -8.83 -10.16 35.53
N PRO A 343 -8.40 -9.21 36.39
CA PRO A 343 -8.74 -7.80 36.24
C PRO A 343 -8.26 -7.23 34.90
N LEU A 344 -9.13 -6.50 34.22
CA LEU A 344 -8.79 -5.75 33.01
C LEU A 344 -8.05 -4.46 33.38
N VAL A 345 -7.15 -4.02 32.51
CA VAL A 345 -6.45 -2.75 32.66
C VAL A 345 -6.96 -1.78 31.60
N GLU A 346 -7.25 -0.56 32.01
CA GLU A 346 -7.52 0.49 31.04
C GLU A 346 -6.21 0.85 30.34
N PRO A 347 -6.20 1.07 29.01
CA PRO A 347 -5.10 1.78 28.39
C PRO A 347 -4.92 3.13 29.09
N PRO A 348 -3.72 3.74 29.10
CA PRO A 348 -3.46 5.05 29.68
C PRO A 348 -4.24 6.13 28.90
N SER A 349 -5.54 6.20 29.14
CA SER A 349 -6.53 6.81 28.25
C SER A 349 -7.04 8.13 28.80
N GLN A 350 -6.89 8.41 30.08
CA GLN A 350 -7.36 9.67 30.66
C GLN A 350 -6.57 10.85 30.10
N SER A 351 -5.23 10.76 30.06
CA SER A 351 -4.37 11.79 29.45
C SER A 351 -4.52 11.88 27.93
N LEU A 352 -4.74 10.77 27.22
CA LEU A 352 -4.91 10.75 25.77
C LEU A 352 -6.28 11.30 25.32
N ARG A 353 -7.36 11.01 26.06
CA ARG A 353 -8.70 11.57 25.78
C ARG A 353 -8.75 13.06 26.09
N GLU A 354 -8.14 13.48 27.20
CA GLU A 354 -7.98 14.91 27.53
C GLU A 354 -7.12 15.63 26.49
N ALA A 355 -6.02 15.01 26.03
CA ALA A 355 -5.20 15.53 24.94
C ALA A 355 -5.95 15.61 23.60
N ALA A 356 -6.73 14.59 23.25
CA ALA A 356 -7.52 14.59 22.02
C ALA A 356 -8.57 15.71 22.01
N ALA A 357 -9.15 16.06 23.16
CA ALA A 357 -10.12 17.15 23.29
C ALA A 357 -9.52 18.56 23.11
N ILE A 358 -8.22 18.74 23.36
CA ILE A 358 -7.50 20.01 23.19
C ILE A 358 -6.70 20.11 21.89
N LEU A 359 -6.51 18.99 21.18
CA LEU A 359 -5.79 18.99 19.91
C LEU A 359 -6.71 19.53 18.80
N PRO A 360 -6.26 20.55 18.04
CA PRO A 360 -7.04 21.00 16.89
C PRO A 360 -7.17 19.87 15.87
N PRO A 361 -8.33 19.75 15.18
CA PRO A 361 -8.48 18.79 14.11
C PRO A 361 -7.42 19.06 13.04
N ARG A 362 -6.82 18.00 12.51
CA ARG A 362 -5.87 18.04 11.41
C ARG A 362 -6.55 17.53 10.14
N PRO A 363 -7.38 18.35 9.48
CA PRO A 363 -8.01 17.92 8.24
C PRO A 363 -6.94 17.61 7.19
N PRO A 364 -7.24 16.71 6.24
CA PRO A 364 -6.41 16.50 5.06
C PRO A 364 -6.14 17.85 4.37
N ALA A 365 -4.87 18.17 4.10
CA ALA A 365 -4.52 19.43 3.48
C ALA A 365 -3.38 19.27 2.47
N LEU A 366 -3.54 19.89 1.31
CA LEU A 366 -2.46 20.04 0.33
C LEU A 366 -1.36 20.97 0.86
N CYS A 367 -0.12 20.69 0.48
CA CYS A 367 1.04 21.52 0.80
C CYS A 367 0.86 22.99 0.40
N PRO A 368 1.48 23.94 1.12
CA PRO A 368 1.53 25.35 0.71
C PRO A 368 2.02 25.54 -0.73
N GLY A 369 1.19 26.17 -1.56
CA GLY A 369 1.47 26.39 -2.98
C GLY A 369 1.40 25.15 -3.88
N CYS A 370 0.77 24.06 -3.44
CA CYS A 370 0.53 22.89 -4.29
C CYS A 370 -0.26 23.26 -5.57
N GLY A 371 0.19 22.81 -6.74
CA GLY A 371 -0.48 23.04 -8.03
C GLY A 371 -1.89 22.42 -8.11
N HIS A 372 -2.12 21.28 -7.43
CA HIS A 372 -3.45 20.66 -7.38
C HIS A 372 -4.51 21.58 -6.75
N ARG A 373 -4.12 22.44 -5.79
CA ARG A 373 -5.05 23.39 -5.16
C ARG A 373 -5.59 24.38 -6.20
N ALA A 374 -4.71 24.92 -7.03
CA ALA A 374 -5.11 25.84 -8.09
C ALA A 374 -5.90 25.13 -9.21
N ALA A 375 -5.59 23.86 -9.49
CA ALA A 375 -6.36 23.03 -10.40
C ALA A 375 -7.81 22.84 -9.93
N TYR A 376 -8.01 22.42 -8.68
CA TYR A 376 -9.34 22.21 -8.10
C TYR A 376 -10.14 23.50 -7.96
N TYR A 377 -9.48 24.61 -7.59
CA TYR A 377 -10.12 25.92 -7.66
C TYR A 377 -10.61 26.23 -9.08
N ALA A 378 -9.76 26.06 -10.10
CA ALA A 378 -10.15 26.33 -11.48
C ALA A 378 -11.24 25.39 -12.01
N MET A 379 -11.25 24.12 -11.58
CA MET A 379 -12.33 23.17 -11.88
C MET A 379 -13.66 23.66 -11.29
N ARG A 380 -13.67 24.06 -10.02
CA ARG A 380 -14.87 24.58 -9.36
C ARG A 380 -15.42 25.83 -10.07
N GLU A 381 -14.55 26.78 -10.41
CA GLU A 381 -14.95 28.00 -11.13
C GLU A 381 -15.46 27.71 -12.55
N ALA A 382 -14.96 26.67 -13.22
CA ALA A 382 -15.37 26.32 -14.57
C ALA A 382 -16.64 25.47 -14.63
N PHE A 383 -16.82 24.53 -13.69
CA PHE A 383 -17.93 23.57 -13.70
C PHE A 383 -19.07 23.94 -12.75
N GLY A 384 -18.82 24.82 -11.78
CA GLY A 384 -19.75 25.11 -10.70
C GLY A 384 -19.82 23.99 -9.66
N THR A 385 -20.65 24.18 -8.64
CA THR A 385 -20.80 23.25 -7.51
C THR A 385 -21.80 22.13 -7.77
N ASP A 386 -22.56 22.18 -8.87
CA ASP A 386 -23.56 21.14 -9.21
C ASP A 386 -22.95 20.00 -10.04
N ALA A 387 -21.78 20.21 -10.63
CA ALA A 387 -21.06 19.18 -11.37
C ALA A 387 -20.60 18.03 -10.45
N ILE A 388 -20.35 16.87 -11.06
CA ILE A 388 -19.90 15.67 -10.36
C ILE A 388 -18.39 15.49 -10.60
N PHE A 389 -17.65 15.25 -9.53
CA PHE A 389 -16.20 15.17 -9.53
C PHE A 389 -15.67 13.81 -9.05
N PRO A 390 -15.71 12.77 -9.90
CA PRO A 390 -15.03 11.51 -9.58
C PRO A 390 -13.51 11.73 -9.49
N SER A 391 -12.90 11.35 -8.39
CA SER A 391 -11.46 11.46 -8.15
C SER A 391 -10.85 10.10 -7.89
N ASP A 392 -9.53 10.02 -8.05
CA ASP A 392 -8.72 8.90 -7.59
C ASP A 392 -8.12 9.15 -6.20
N ILE A 393 -7.42 8.14 -5.68
CA ILE A 393 -6.60 8.21 -4.46
C ILE A 393 -5.19 8.74 -4.76
N GLY A 394 -4.75 9.76 -4.02
CA GLY A 394 -3.43 10.38 -4.14
C GLY A 394 -3.36 11.73 -3.41
N CYS A 395 -2.30 12.53 -3.62
CA CYS A 395 -2.19 13.85 -2.96
C CYS A 395 -3.42 14.71 -3.20
N TYR A 396 -3.99 14.59 -4.38
CA TYR A 396 -5.15 15.33 -4.83
C TYR A 396 -6.42 14.96 -4.03
N THR A 397 -6.54 13.76 -3.45
CA THR A 397 -7.61 13.41 -2.48
C THR A 397 -7.63 14.29 -1.24
N LEU A 398 -6.48 14.87 -0.85
CA LEU A 398 -6.38 15.81 0.28
C LEU A 398 -7.08 17.15 0.01
N ALA A 399 -7.64 17.35 -1.18
CA ALA A 399 -8.45 18.51 -1.55
C ALA A 399 -9.97 18.27 -1.37
N VAL A 400 -10.38 17.22 -0.65
CA VAL A 400 -11.79 16.85 -0.49
C VAL A 400 -12.67 18.01 0.00
N ASP A 401 -12.15 18.84 0.92
CA ASP A 401 -12.87 19.99 1.46
C ASP A 401 -12.97 21.19 0.49
N MET A 402 -12.42 21.08 -0.73
CA MET A 402 -12.52 22.13 -1.77
C MET A 402 -13.78 22.03 -2.64
N GLY A 403 -14.62 21.01 -2.43
CA GLY A 403 -15.90 20.83 -3.14
C GLY A 403 -15.74 20.37 -4.59
N THR A 404 -14.66 19.65 -4.91
CA THR A 404 -14.35 19.12 -6.26
C THR A 404 -13.87 17.66 -6.21
N ILE A 405 -14.36 16.93 -5.21
CA ILE A 405 -14.15 15.48 -5.03
C ILE A 405 -15.42 14.89 -4.42
N ASP A 406 -16.21 14.17 -5.23
CA ASP A 406 -17.45 13.52 -4.77
C ASP A 406 -17.28 12.03 -4.51
N THR A 407 -16.32 11.39 -5.20
CA THR A 407 -16.04 9.96 -5.05
C THR A 407 -14.55 9.69 -5.13
N CYS A 408 -14.04 8.74 -4.34
CA CYS A 408 -12.70 8.20 -4.45
C CYS A 408 -12.72 6.72 -4.05
N LEU A 409 -12.60 5.81 -5.02
CA LEU A 409 -12.70 4.36 -4.77
C LEU A 409 -11.34 3.68 -4.66
N CYS A 410 -10.55 3.68 -5.73
CA CYS A 410 -9.21 3.10 -5.78
C CYS A 410 -8.37 3.78 -6.87
N MET A 411 -7.12 3.37 -7.09
CA MET A 411 -6.25 3.96 -8.11
C MET A 411 -6.74 3.65 -9.54
N GLY A 412 -6.96 4.70 -10.33
CA GLY A 412 -7.38 4.66 -11.73
C GLY A 412 -8.87 4.41 -11.96
N SER A 413 -9.69 4.58 -10.92
CA SER A 413 -11.13 4.35 -10.93
C SER A 413 -11.94 5.57 -11.39
N SER A 414 -11.40 6.79 -11.26
CA SER A 414 -12.12 8.05 -11.49
C SER A 414 -12.79 8.12 -12.86
N ILE A 415 -12.06 7.78 -13.93
CA ILE A 415 -12.54 7.83 -15.32
C ILE A 415 -13.67 6.81 -15.53
N THR A 416 -13.50 5.58 -15.06
CA THR A 416 -14.49 4.51 -15.25
C THR A 416 -15.75 4.72 -14.41
N ILE A 417 -15.62 5.28 -13.20
CA ILE A 417 -16.76 5.72 -12.39
C ILE A 417 -17.51 6.84 -13.12
N GLY A 418 -16.79 7.84 -13.64
CA GLY A 418 -17.39 8.92 -14.43
C GLY A 418 -18.12 8.41 -15.68
N CYS A 419 -17.57 7.41 -16.37
CA CYS A 419 -18.26 6.73 -17.47
C CYS A 419 -19.56 6.07 -16.99
N GLY A 420 -19.52 5.31 -15.89
CA GLY A 420 -20.70 4.66 -15.32
C GLY A 420 -21.80 5.63 -14.95
N ILE A 421 -21.44 6.73 -14.27
CA ILE A 421 -22.37 7.83 -13.93
C ILE A 421 -22.98 8.41 -15.21
N ARG A 422 -22.16 8.77 -16.22
CA ARG A 422 -22.67 9.31 -17.49
C ARG A 422 -23.64 8.34 -18.18
N PHE A 423 -23.29 7.06 -18.27
CA PHE A 423 -24.11 6.07 -18.97
C PHE A 423 -25.41 5.70 -18.23
N SER A 424 -25.52 6.04 -16.94
CA SER A 424 -26.77 5.89 -16.18
C SER A 424 -27.88 6.86 -16.59
N GLY A 425 -27.55 7.89 -17.39
CA GLY A 425 -28.49 8.96 -17.76
C GLY A 425 -28.29 10.27 -16.98
N GLU A 426 -27.25 10.38 -16.15
CA GLU A 426 -26.88 11.63 -15.49
C GLU A 426 -26.46 12.70 -16.53
N GLU A 427 -27.14 13.85 -16.47
CA GLU A 427 -26.98 14.92 -17.45
C GLU A 427 -25.99 15.99 -17.01
N ARG A 428 -25.78 16.15 -15.69
CA ARG A 428 -24.84 17.14 -15.13
C ARG A 428 -23.44 16.95 -15.67
N ASP A 429 -22.66 18.03 -15.63
CA ASP A 429 -21.26 17.97 -16.08
C ASP A 429 -20.45 17.07 -15.14
N ILE A 430 -19.50 16.31 -15.72
CA ILE A 430 -18.65 15.37 -14.99
C ILE A 430 -17.19 15.71 -15.28
N CYS A 431 -16.42 16.00 -14.24
CA CYS A 431 -14.99 16.29 -14.34
C CYS A 431 -14.20 15.31 -13.45
N CYS A 432 -13.62 14.29 -14.08
CA CYS A 432 -12.81 13.29 -13.42
C CYS A 432 -11.40 13.84 -13.13
N SER A 433 -10.84 13.59 -11.95
CA SER A 433 -9.45 13.94 -11.63
C SER A 433 -8.58 12.70 -11.34
N ILE A 434 -7.42 12.64 -11.98
CA ILE A 434 -6.47 11.54 -11.88
C ILE A 434 -5.03 12.06 -11.87
N GLY A 435 -4.18 11.55 -10.98
CA GLY A 435 -2.75 11.89 -10.99
C GLY A 435 -2.00 11.28 -12.17
N ASP A 436 -0.88 11.88 -12.57
CA ASP A 436 0.01 11.38 -13.62
C ASP A 436 0.49 9.94 -13.45
N SER A 437 1.00 9.57 -12.28
CA SER A 437 1.42 8.20 -11.96
C SER A 437 0.23 7.23 -12.00
N THR A 438 -0.88 7.61 -11.36
CA THR A 438 -2.15 6.85 -11.38
C THR A 438 -2.70 6.66 -12.80
N PHE A 439 -2.54 7.65 -13.67
CA PHE A 439 -2.96 7.57 -15.06
C PHE A 439 -2.17 6.50 -15.82
N LEU A 440 -0.85 6.44 -15.60
CA LEU A 440 0.01 5.40 -16.20
C LEU A 440 -0.20 4.02 -15.57
N HIS A 441 -0.63 3.96 -14.31
CA HIS A 441 -0.90 2.72 -13.58
C HIS A 441 -2.10 1.93 -14.16
N THR A 442 -3.28 2.55 -14.13
CA THR A 442 -4.55 1.94 -14.60
C THR A 442 -5.50 2.95 -15.26
N GLY A 443 -5.13 4.22 -15.37
CA GLY A 443 -5.94 5.22 -16.07
C GLY A 443 -5.96 5.06 -17.60
N LEU A 444 -4.92 4.48 -18.20
CA LEU A 444 -4.85 4.21 -19.65
C LEU A 444 -6.03 3.36 -20.17
N PRO A 445 -6.31 2.17 -19.62
CA PRO A 445 -7.49 1.40 -20.03
C PRO A 445 -8.80 2.13 -19.70
N GLY A 446 -8.83 2.93 -18.63
CA GLY A 446 -9.99 3.77 -18.30
C GLY A 446 -10.30 4.81 -19.37
N LEU A 447 -9.28 5.54 -19.85
CA LEU A 447 -9.44 6.52 -20.93
C LEU A 447 -9.82 5.84 -22.25
N LEU A 448 -9.16 4.72 -22.59
CA LEU A 448 -9.50 3.93 -23.77
C LEU A 448 -10.98 3.49 -23.74
N ASN A 449 -11.46 3.03 -22.59
CA ASN A 449 -12.85 2.65 -22.40
C ASN A 449 -13.82 3.83 -22.57
N ALA A 450 -13.46 5.00 -22.04
CA ALA A 450 -14.24 6.22 -22.18
C ALA A 450 -14.36 6.66 -23.66
N VAL A 451 -13.25 6.62 -24.41
CA VAL A 451 -13.21 6.93 -25.84
C VAL A 451 -14.08 5.94 -26.62
N TYR A 452 -13.81 4.64 -26.45
CA TYR A 452 -14.48 3.57 -27.20
C TYR A 452 -16.01 3.63 -27.03
N ASN A 453 -16.46 3.88 -25.80
CA ASN A 453 -17.89 3.95 -25.47
C ASN A 453 -18.47 5.38 -25.55
N LYS A 454 -17.71 6.36 -26.06
CA LYS A 454 -18.16 7.74 -26.27
C LYS A 454 -18.71 8.43 -25.01
N ALA A 455 -18.06 8.23 -23.87
CA ALA A 455 -18.43 8.90 -22.63
C ALA A 455 -18.19 10.42 -22.74
N LYS A 456 -19.25 11.22 -22.57
CA LYS A 456 -19.14 12.69 -22.46
C LYS A 456 -18.74 13.08 -21.04
N ILE A 457 -17.44 13.12 -20.79
CA ILE A 457 -16.83 13.51 -19.50
C ILE A 457 -15.56 14.34 -19.77
N THR A 458 -15.15 15.17 -18.81
CA THR A 458 -13.82 15.80 -18.81
C THR A 458 -12.87 15.00 -17.92
N VAL A 459 -11.65 14.76 -18.36
CA VAL A 459 -10.58 14.12 -17.57
C VAL A 459 -9.45 15.11 -17.32
N ALA A 460 -9.26 15.48 -16.06
CA ALA A 460 -8.14 16.28 -15.58
C ALA A 460 -6.98 15.37 -15.15
N ILE A 461 -5.91 15.33 -15.94
CA ILE A 461 -4.66 14.66 -15.56
C ILE A 461 -3.81 15.65 -14.77
N LEU A 462 -3.65 15.41 -13.47
CA LEU A 462 -2.87 16.24 -12.55
C LEU A 462 -1.40 15.79 -12.58
N ASP A 463 -0.59 16.43 -13.42
CA ASP A 463 0.84 16.12 -13.63
C ASP A 463 1.71 16.96 -12.70
N ASN A 464 2.15 16.34 -11.60
CA ASN A 464 3.15 16.90 -10.70
C ASN A 464 4.55 16.29 -10.85
N SER A 465 4.70 15.39 -11.82
CA SER A 465 5.92 14.71 -12.23
C SER A 465 6.55 13.88 -11.10
N THR A 466 5.74 13.25 -10.23
CA THR A 466 6.23 12.35 -9.17
C THR A 466 5.10 11.53 -8.49
N THR A 467 5.44 10.36 -7.95
CA THR A 467 4.53 9.64 -7.04
C THR A 467 4.68 10.18 -5.61
N ALA A 468 4.03 11.30 -5.31
CA ALA A 468 4.33 12.12 -4.14
C ALA A 468 4.03 11.47 -2.76
N MET A 469 2.80 10.99 -2.53
CA MET A 469 2.37 10.53 -1.18
C MET A 469 3.18 9.36 -0.65
N THR A 470 3.68 8.50 -1.53
CA THR A 470 4.39 7.27 -1.18
C THR A 470 5.88 7.49 -0.94
N GLY A 471 6.44 8.68 -1.21
CA GLY A 471 7.87 8.95 -1.04
C GLY A 471 8.52 9.78 -2.15
N HIS A 472 7.77 10.25 -3.15
CA HIS A 472 8.28 11.00 -4.33
C HIS A 472 9.05 10.11 -5.32
N GLN A 473 8.60 8.87 -5.52
CA GLN A 473 9.23 7.93 -6.44
C GLN A 473 9.12 8.39 -7.89
N PRO A 474 10.09 8.04 -8.76
CA PRO A 474 9.96 8.24 -10.19
C PRO A 474 9.00 7.22 -10.80
N HIS A 475 8.37 7.62 -11.90
CA HIS A 475 7.52 6.79 -12.76
C HIS A 475 7.82 7.15 -14.23
N PRO A 476 7.25 6.47 -15.25
CA PRO A 476 7.60 6.72 -16.65
C PRO A 476 7.36 8.16 -17.14
N GLY A 477 6.55 8.97 -16.44
CA GLY A 477 6.39 10.39 -16.72
C GLY A 477 7.63 11.23 -16.35
N THR A 478 8.47 10.77 -15.43
CA THR A 478 9.64 11.52 -14.92
C THR A 478 10.89 11.42 -15.79
N GLY A 479 11.01 10.36 -16.59
CA GLY A 479 12.21 10.09 -17.39
C GLY A 479 13.44 9.67 -16.58
N VAL A 480 13.26 9.12 -15.38
CA VAL A 480 14.34 8.59 -14.53
C VAL A 480 13.93 7.22 -13.98
N THR A 481 14.87 6.26 -13.93
CA THR A 481 14.62 4.92 -13.38
C THR A 481 14.78 4.90 -11.85
N ALA A 482 14.37 3.80 -11.19
CA ALA A 482 14.57 3.62 -9.75
C ALA A 482 16.04 3.75 -9.32
N SER A 483 16.97 3.28 -10.15
CA SER A 483 18.43 3.37 -9.92
C SER A 483 19.04 4.73 -10.29
N GLY A 484 18.24 5.70 -10.72
CA GLY A 484 18.68 7.06 -11.03
C GLY A 484 19.20 7.28 -12.45
N ASP A 485 19.08 6.28 -13.34
CA ASP A 485 19.52 6.42 -14.73
C ASP A 485 18.49 7.24 -15.54
N LYS A 486 18.96 8.15 -16.40
CA LYS A 486 18.09 8.96 -17.27
C LYS A 486 17.52 8.12 -18.40
N THR A 487 16.22 8.28 -18.69
CA THR A 487 15.48 7.57 -19.73
C THR A 487 14.43 8.47 -20.38
N LYS A 488 13.53 7.91 -21.20
CA LYS A 488 12.47 8.64 -21.90
C LYS A 488 11.32 8.97 -20.95
N SER A 489 10.84 10.21 -21.01
CA SER A 489 9.61 10.67 -20.35
C SER A 489 8.42 10.50 -21.29
N VAL A 490 7.29 10.03 -20.76
CA VAL A 490 6.03 9.90 -21.51
C VAL A 490 5.39 11.28 -21.73
N SER A 491 4.92 11.53 -22.95
CA SER A 491 4.06 12.67 -23.26
C SER A 491 2.60 12.30 -23.02
N PHE A 492 1.99 12.83 -21.96
CA PHE A 492 0.56 12.63 -21.67
C PHE A 492 -0.34 13.15 -22.79
N GLU A 493 0.04 14.23 -23.48
CA GLU A 493 -0.71 14.74 -24.62
C GLU A 493 -0.73 13.74 -25.78
N ALA A 494 0.46 13.28 -26.18
CA ALA A 494 0.58 12.32 -27.28
C ALA A 494 -0.13 11.00 -26.93
N LEU A 495 -0.05 10.57 -25.67
CA LEU A 495 -0.68 9.35 -25.19
C LEU A 495 -2.21 9.46 -25.19
N ALA A 496 -2.77 10.57 -24.68
CA ALA A 496 -4.22 10.81 -24.70
C ALA A 496 -4.76 10.84 -26.13
N ARG A 497 -4.06 11.52 -27.06
CA ARG A 497 -4.44 11.53 -28.49
C ARG A 497 -4.34 10.14 -29.12
N ALA A 498 -3.30 9.37 -28.80
CA ALA A 498 -3.14 8.00 -29.30
C ALA A 498 -4.24 7.05 -28.80
N LEU A 499 -4.80 7.31 -27.61
CA LEU A 499 -5.95 6.59 -27.08
C LEU A 499 -7.30 7.06 -27.67
N GLY A 500 -7.28 8.11 -28.51
CA GLY A 500 -8.42 8.60 -29.28
C GLY A 500 -9.17 9.79 -28.66
N ALA A 501 -8.56 10.52 -27.72
CA ALA A 501 -9.10 11.80 -27.26
C ALA A 501 -8.80 12.92 -28.28
N ASP A 502 -9.84 13.53 -28.84
CA ASP A 502 -9.72 14.62 -29.83
C ASP A 502 -9.37 15.96 -29.15
N PHE A 503 -10.06 16.28 -28.05
CA PHE A 503 -9.78 17.46 -27.24
C PHE A 503 -8.72 17.11 -26.19
N VAL A 504 -7.51 17.65 -26.37
CA VAL A 504 -6.43 17.57 -25.39
C VAL A 504 -5.73 18.92 -25.31
N GLU A 505 -5.73 19.53 -24.13
CA GLU A 505 -5.04 20.79 -23.85
C GLU A 505 -4.16 20.67 -22.59
N THR A 506 -3.03 21.38 -22.54
CA THR A 506 -2.13 21.41 -21.38
C THR A 506 -2.07 22.83 -20.81
N VAL A 507 -2.15 22.95 -19.48
CA VAL A 507 -2.11 24.24 -18.79
C VAL A 507 -1.28 24.19 -17.51
N ASP A 508 -0.63 25.31 -17.16
CA ASP A 508 0.00 25.48 -15.85
C ASP A 508 -1.03 26.04 -14.85
N PRO A 509 -1.37 25.30 -13.77
CA PRO A 509 -2.33 25.72 -12.76
C PRO A 509 -1.93 27.01 -12.03
N TYR A 510 -0.67 27.43 -12.06
CA TYR A 510 -0.27 28.73 -11.50
C TYR A 510 -0.75 29.91 -12.36
N ASN A 511 -1.20 29.69 -13.60
CA ASN A 511 -1.97 30.68 -14.37
C ASN A 511 -3.47 30.38 -14.21
N VAL A 512 -4.07 30.93 -13.16
CA VAL A 512 -5.44 30.59 -12.73
C VAL A 512 -6.45 30.91 -13.83
N LYS A 513 -6.34 32.10 -14.43
CA LYS A 513 -7.24 32.54 -15.51
C LYS A 513 -7.18 31.61 -16.72
N ALA A 514 -5.98 31.27 -17.20
CA ALA A 514 -5.84 30.36 -18.34
C ALA A 514 -6.36 28.95 -18.02
N THR A 515 -6.18 28.49 -16.78
CA THR A 515 -6.66 27.19 -16.30
C THR A 515 -8.19 27.12 -16.29
N ILE A 516 -8.85 28.15 -15.75
CA ILE A 516 -10.32 28.27 -15.75
C ILE A 516 -10.87 28.25 -17.18
N GLU A 517 -10.31 29.07 -18.08
CA GLU A 517 -10.78 29.16 -19.46
C GLU A 517 -10.57 27.85 -20.23
N THR A 518 -9.51 27.11 -19.92
CA THR A 518 -9.26 25.78 -20.50
C THR A 518 -10.28 24.75 -20.03
N PHE A 519 -10.62 24.74 -18.74
CA PHE A 519 -11.66 23.87 -18.22
C PHE A 519 -13.05 24.22 -18.77
N LYS A 520 -13.38 25.50 -18.97
CA LYS A 520 -14.63 25.91 -19.65
C LYS A 520 -14.72 25.36 -21.07
N ARG A 521 -13.64 25.48 -21.86
CA ARG A 521 -13.59 24.88 -23.21
C ARG A 521 -13.76 23.36 -23.16
N ALA A 522 -13.13 22.69 -22.19
CA ALA A 522 -13.22 21.25 -22.02
C ALA A 522 -14.63 20.78 -21.61
N ARG A 523 -15.32 21.53 -20.73
CA ARG A 523 -16.71 21.30 -20.33
C ARG A 523 -17.68 21.45 -21.51
N ASP A 524 -17.49 22.50 -22.30
CA ASP A 524 -18.39 22.83 -23.42
C ASP A 524 -18.18 21.91 -24.64
N TYR A 525 -17.09 21.13 -24.66
CA TYR A 525 -16.78 20.16 -25.72
C TYR A 525 -17.82 19.03 -25.77
N GLN A 526 -18.32 18.73 -26.97
CA GLN A 526 -19.31 17.67 -27.18
C GLN A 526 -18.63 16.31 -27.35
N GLY A 527 -18.15 15.74 -26.24
CA GLY A 527 -17.50 14.44 -26.21
C GLY A 527 -16.59 14.29 -24.99
N LEU A 528 -15.65 13.35 -25.07
CA LEU A 528 -14.58 13.21 -24.09
C LEU A 528 -13.55 14.33 -24.30
N SER A 529 -13.21 15.05 -23.22
CA SER A 529 -12.15 16.06 -23.22
C SER A 529 -11.08 15.74 -22.17
N VAL A 530 -9.82 16.04 -22.48
CA VAL A 530 -8.69 15.84 -21.58
C VAL A 530 -7.98 17.16 -21.33
N VAL A 531 -7.77 17.50 -20.06
CA VAL A 531 -6.98 18.66 -19.63
C VAL A 531 -5.79 18.16 -18.81
N ILE A 532 -4.58 18.42 -19.29
CA ILE A 532 -3.34 18.09 -18.58
C ILE A 532 -2.93 19.30 -17.77
N VAL A 533 -3.07 19.21 -16.45
CA VAL A 533 -2.72 20.28 -15.52
C VAL A 533 -1.32 20.03 -15.02
N LYS A 534 -0.34 20.71 -15.61
CA LYS A 534 1.09 20.37 -15.47
C LYS A 534 1.81 21.36 -14.56
N ARG A 535 2.21 20.89 -13.37
CA ARG A 535 3.08 21.64 -12.46
C ARG A 535 3.85 20.73 -11.51
N ALA A 536 5.17 20.81 -11.56
CA ALA A 536 6.05 20.05 -10.66
C ALA A 536 5.66 20.19 -9.17
N CYS A 537 5.78 19.09 -8.43
CA CYS A 537 5.57 19.08 -6.99
C CYS A 537 6.46 20.13 -6.29
N VAL A 538 5.84 21.01 -5.48
CA VAL A 538 6.53 22.11 -4.79
C VAL A 538 7.64 21.62 -3.85
N ILE A 539 7.48 20.43 -3.27
CA ILE A 539 8.50 19.81 -2.40
C ILE A 539 9.72 19.40 -3.24
N ASN A 540 9.52 18.79 -4.41
CA ASN A 540 10.61 18.40 -5.31
C ASN A 540 11.31 19.63 -5.90
N GLU A 541 10.58 20.68 -6.25
CA GLU A 541 11.19 21.95 -6.68
C GLU A 541 12.09 22.55 -5.59
N ARG A 542 11.63 22.54 -4.33
CA ARG A 542 12.43 23.00 -3.19
C ARG A 542 13.68 22.14 -2.95
N ARG A 543 13.55 20.80 -3.07
CA ARG A 543 14.68 19.87 -3.00
C ARG A 543 15.69 20.09 -4.12
N ALA A 544 15.23 20.53 -5.30
CA ALA A 544 16.07 20.93 -6.42
C ALA A 544 16.65 22.35 -6.29
N GLY A 545 16.41 23.06 -5.18
CA GLY A 545 16.95 24.39 -4.92
C GLY A 545 16.15 25.55 -5.53
N ILE A 546 14.94 25.30 -6.05
CA ILE A 546 14.08 26.36 -6.60
C ILE A 546 13.38 27.10 -5.45
N MET A 547 13.80 28.33 -5.20
CA MET A 547 13.27 29.20 -4.15
C MET A 547 12.56 30.40 -4.78
N ARG A 548 11.25 30.55 -4.53
CA ARG A 548 10.46 31.70 -4.98
C ARG A 548 10.31 32.71 -3.86
N LYS A 549 10.13 33.99 -4.22
CA LYS A 549 9.85 35.03 -3.25
C LYS A 549 8.47 34.80 -2.61
N PRO A 550 8.35 34.88 -1.28
CA PRO A 550 7.06 34.78 -0.60
C PRO A 550 6.18 35.99 -0.92
N PHE A 551 4.91 35.88 -0.58
CA PHE A 551 3.92 36.96 -0.67
C PHE A 551 3.56 37.45 0.72
N MET A 552 3.03 38.67 0.80
CA MET A 552 2.53 39.31 2.01
C MET A 552 1.18 39.99 1.74
N VAL A 553 0.42 40.24 2.79
CA VAL A 553 -0.84 41.00 2.73
C VAL A 553 -0.52 42.47 2.99
N ASN A 554 -1.06 43.37 2.17
CA ASN A 554 -0.92 44.82 2.30
C ASN A 554 -2.20 45.46 2.86
N GLU A 555 -2.21 46.79 2.96
CA GLU A 555 -3.29 47.60 3.52
C GLU A 555 -4.63 47.53 2.76
N ASN A 556 -4.67 47.01 1.53
CA ASN A 556 -5.89 46.90 0.74
C ASN A 556 -6.80 45.73 1.19
N CYS A 557 -6.38 44.95 2.20
CA CYS A 557 -7.18 43.84 2.70
C CYS A 557 -8.48 44.33 3.36
N THR A 558 -9.61 43.86 2.84
CA THR A 558 -10.95 44.20 3.35
C THR A 558 -11.55 43.12 4.25
N GLY A 559 -10.79 42.05 4.56
CA GLY A 559 -11.31 40.95 5.36
C GLY A 559 -12.32 40.04 4.66
N CYS A 560 -12.42 40.07 3.32
CA CYS A 560 -13.41 39.31 2.54
C CYS A 560 -13.26 37.78 2.56
N ARG A 561 -12.16 37.24 3.11
CA ARG A 561 -11.88 35.80 3.30
C ARG A 561 -11.77 34.92 2.06
N GLU A 562 -11.91 35.43 0.84
CA GLU A 562 -11.71 34.64 -0.40
C GLU A 562 -10.39 33.85 -0.43
N CYS A 563 -9.29 34.50 -0.01
CA CYS A 563 -7.97 33.85 0.05
C CYS A 563 -7.85 32.80 1.17
N VAL A 564 -8.68 32.88 2.20
CA VAL A 564 -8.76 31.90 3.30
C VAL A 564 -9.58 30.70 2.84
N GLU A 565 -10.69 30.92 2.14
CA GLU A 565 -11.54 29.86 1.57
C GLU A 565 -10.82 29.06 0.47
N PHE A 566 -9.81 29.63 -0.19
CA PHE A 566 -8.88 28.89 -1.04
C PHE A 566 -8.11 27.79 -0.28
N GLY A 567 -8.00 27.89 1.05
CA GLY A 567 -7.54 26.83 1.95
C GLY A 567 -6.04 26.60 1.98
N CYS A 568 -5.21 27.57 1.57
CA CYS A 568 -3.75 27.43 1.62
C CYS A 568 -3.26 27.48 3.08
N PRO A 569 -2.48 26.49 3.59
CA PRO A 569 -1.97 26.52 4.98
C PRO A 569 -1.01 27.67 5.29
N ALA A 570 -0.55 28.39 4.27
CA ALA A 570 0.26 29.60 4.43
C ALA A 570 -0.56 30.87 4.66
N ILE A 571 -1.89 30.78 4.68
CA ILE A 571 -2.80 31.92 4.86
C ILE A 571 -3.58 31.72 6.17
N GLU A 572 -3.42 32.66 7.07
CA GLU A 572 -4.11 32.77 8.36
C GLU A 572 -5.10 33.93 8.30
N PHE A 573 -6.06 33.95 9.24
CA PHE A 573 -6.94 35.08 9.45
C PHE A 573 -6.75 35.59 10.88
N ASP A 574 -6.36 36.86 11.02
CA ASP A 574 -6.06 37.51 12.29
C ASP A 574 -6.89 38.80 12.42
N GLY A 575 -7.75 38.85 13.43
CA GLY A 575 -8.74 39.92 13.60
C GLY A 575 -9.64 40.05 12.37
N ASP A 576 -9.46 41.14 11.63
CA ASP A 576 -10.25 41.50 10.44
C ASP A 576 -9.45 41.38 9.12
N SER A 577 -8.21 40.87 9.15
CA SER A 577 -7.35 40.81 7.97
C SER A 577 -6.73 39.43 7.77
N ALA A 578 -6.42 39.10 6.51
CA ALA A 578 -5.64 37.92 6.19
C ALA A 578 -4.16 38.16 6.49
N ARG A 579 -3.43 37.08 6.79
CA ARG A 579 -1.98 37.12 7.00
C ARG A 579 -1.31 35.95 6.27
N ILE A 580 -0.22 36.21 5.57
CA ILE A 580 0.61 35.15 4.97
C ILE A 580 1.77 34.82 5.90
N ASN A 581 1.88 33.56 6.29
CA ASN A 581 2.92 33.08 7.22
C ASN A 581 4.18 32.58 6.50
N SER A 582 5.15 32.08 7.27
CA SER A 582 6.45 31.63 6.79
C SER A 582 6.42 30.34 5.94
N LEU A 583 5.27 29.66 5.85
CA LEU A 583 5.09 28.47 5.01
C LEU A 583 4.92 28.82 3.52
N CYS A 584 4.77 30.11 3.18
CA CYS A 584 4.56 30.55 1.81
C CYS A 584 5.69 30.10 0.87
N THR A 585 5.32 29.42 -0.21
CA THR A 585 6.26 28.92 -1.23
C THR A 585 6.33 29.82 -2.48
N GLY A 586 5.64 30.96 -2.48
CA GLY A 586 5.72 31.94 -3.57
C GLY A 586 5.02 31.54 -4.86
N CYS A 587 3.93 30.74 -4.81
CA CYS A 587 3.20 30.33 -6.02
C CYS A 587 2.41 31.46 -6.70
N GLY A 588 2.03 32.52 -5.95
CA GLY A 588 1.29 33.68 -6.48
C GLY A 588 -0.18 33.43 -6.82
N VAL A 589 -0.72 32.25 -6.52
CA VAL A 589 -2.14 31.92 -6.82
C VAL A 589 -3.09 32.78 -5.98
N CYS A 590 -2.80 32.95 -4.68
CA CYS A 590 -3.62 33.78 -3.80
C CYS A 590 -3.70 35.25 -4.24
N ALA A 591 -2.64 35.78 -4.86
CA ALA A 591 -2.64 37.12 -5.42
C ALA A 591 -3.58 37.24 -6.63
N GLN A 592 -3.65 36.22 -7.49
CA GLN A 592 -4.51 36.23 -8.68
C GLN A 592 -6.00 36.13 -8.36
N ILE A 593 -6.37 35.53 -7.23
CA ILE A 593 -7.77 35.38 -6.79
C ILE A 593 -8.20 36.49 -5.84
N CYS A 594 -7.28 37.37 -5.41
CA CYS A 594 -7.62 38.44 -4.48
C CYS A 594 -8.40 39.55 -5.20
N PRO A 595 -9.65 39.84 -4.84
CA PRO A 595 -10.45 40.84 -5.55
C PRO A 595 -10.02 42.29 -5.25
N ASN A 596 -9.15 42.51 -4.25
CA ASN A 596 -8.75 43.84 -3.78
C ASN A 596 -7.27 44.14 -4.00
N ASP A 597 -6.55 43.31 -4.77
CA ASP A 597 -5.09 43.43 -4.96
C ASP A 597 -4.32 43.56 -3.62
N ALA A 598 -4.82 42.85 -2.60
CA ALA A 598 -4.33 42.95 -1.23
C ALA A 598 -3.15 42.01 -0.92
N ILE A 599 -2.69 41.24 -1.90
CA ILE A 599 -1.62 40.25 -1.75
C ILE A 599 -0.53 40.56 -2.78
N GLU A 600 0.66 40.89 -2.30
CA GLU A 600 1.80 41.28 -3.13
C GLU A 600 3.07 40.49 -2.78
N MET A 601 4.00 40.43 -3.72
CA MET A 601 5.28 39.75 -3.52
C MET A 601 6.16 40.57 -2.57
N VAL A 602 6.82 39.90 -1.62
CA VAL A 602 7.80 40.56 -0.74
C VAL A 602 8.95 41.11 -1.59
N LYS A 603 9.28 42.38 -1.41
CA LYS A 603 10.27 43.11 -2.20
C LYS A 603 11.69 42.56 -2.02
#